data_AF-A0A392P7H2-F1
#
_entry.id   AF-A0A392P7H2-F1
#
_cell.length_a   1.000
_cell.length_b   1.000
_cell.length_c   1.000
_cell.angle_alpha   90.00
_cell.angle_beta   90.00
_cell.angle_gamma   90.00
#
_symmetry.space_group_name_H-M   'P 1'
#
loop_
_entity.id
_entity.type
_entity.pdbx_description
1 polymer ?
#
loop_
_entity_poly.entity_id
_entity_poly.type
_entity_poly.pdbx_seq_one_letter_code
_entity_poly.pdbx_strand_id
1 'polypeptide(L)'
;MNEPMPQKEAALGLAYFHIPLPEYDNFDSSNFTDVKQDVIAAASVNSGFFTTLVEAGDVKAVFVGHDHINGFFGKCTNLNLCLAGGFGYHASGKTGWSRRARVVGVSLEKMENGKWGPVNSITTWKRLEDQNLTGIDAQVLWSRNV
;
A
#
# COMPACT_ATOMS: atom_id res chain seq x y z
N MET A 1 36.57 -7.59 -2.50
CA MET A 1 35.26 -7.13 -1.99
C MET A 1 34.64 -8.32 -1.28
N ASN A 2 34.20 -8.17 -0.03
CA ASN A 2 33.50 -9.27 0.67
C ASN A 2 32.11 -9.41 0.08
N GLU A 3 31.66 -10.64 -0.15
CA GLU A 3 30.32 -10.92 -0.65
C GLU A 3 29.25 -10.44 0.36
N PRO A 4 28.11 -9.90 -0.11
CA PRO A 4 27.01 -9.57 0.77
C PRO A 4 26.47 -10.86 1.40
N MET A 5 26.23 -10.83 2.72
CA MET A 5 25.65 -11.98 3.41
C MET A 5 24.22 -12.20 2.89
N PRO A 6 23.89 -13.39 2.36
CA PRO A 6 22.54 -13.67 1.88
C PRO A 6 21.55 -13.64 3.04
N GLN A 7 20.37 -13.06 2.79
CA GLN A 7 19.29 -13.03 3.76
C GLN A 7 18.75 -14.46 3.98
N LYS A 8 18.63 -14.91 5.23
CA LYS A 8 18.11 -16.25 5.57
C LYS A 8 16.59 -16.38 5.42
N GLU A 9 15.87 -15.26 5.49
CA GLU A 9 14.43 -15.19 5.37
C GLU A 9 14.03 -14.60 4.02
N ALA A 10 12.81 -14.92 3.56
CA ALA A 10 12.25 -14.34 2.35
C ALA A 10 12.26 -12.80 2.44
N ALA A 11 12.71 -12.14 1.37
CA ALA A 11 12.72 -10.69 1.30
C ALA A 11 11.28 -10.16 1.33
N LEU A 12 11.02 -9.14 2.16
CA LEU A 12 9.70 -8.52 2.22
C LEU A 12 9.37 -7.86 0.87
N GLY A 13 8.21 -8.20 0.32
CA GLY A 13 7.73 -7.68 -0.95
C GLY A 13 6.65 -6.61 -0.80
N LEU A 14 6.61 -5.69 -1.76
CA LEU A 14 5.49 -4.80 -2.01
C LEU A 14 5.13 -4.90 -3.49
N ALA A 15 3.85 -5.09 -3.80
CA ALA A 15 3.38 -5.20 -5.17
C ALA A 15 2.73 -3.89 -5.63
N TYR A 16 3.05 -3.46 -6.85
CA TYR A 16 2.48 -2.27 -7.49
C TYR A 16 1.96 -2.62 -8.88
N PHE A 17 0.69 -2.34 -9.14
CA PHE A 17 0.10 -2.47 -10.47
C PHE A 17 -1.10 -1.54 -10.61
N HIS A 18 -1.63 -1.39 -11.82
CA HIS A 18 -2.58 -0.31 -12.07
C HIS A 18 -4.03 -0.66 -11.69
N ILE A 19 -4.55 -1.80 -12.15
CA ILE A 19 -5.97 -2.17 -12.02
C ILE A 19 -6.19 -2.96 -10.72
N PRO A 20 -7.19 -2.60 -9.88
CA PRO A 20 -7.52 -3.36 -8.67
C PRO A 20 -7.85 -4.82 -8.95
N LEU A 21 -7.45 -5.70 -8.02
CA LEU A 21 -7.86 -7.10 -8.04
C LEU A 21 -9.35 -7.22 -7.67
N PRO A 22 -10.03 -8.32 -8.06
CA PRO A 22 -11.43 -8.57 -7.65
C PRO A 22 -11.65 -8.48 -6.14
N GLU A 23 -10.64 -8.85 -5.34
CA GLU A 23 -10.72 -8.83 -3.87
C GLU A 23 -10.85 -7.42 -3.27
N TYR A 24 -10.61 -6.36 -4.03
CA TYR A 24 -10.91 -5.00 -3.60
C TYR A 24 -12.43 -4.76 -3.45
N ASP A 25 -13.28 -5.53 -4.15
CA ASP A 25 -14.73 -5.43 -4.01
C ASP A 25 -15.26 -5.99 -2.68
N ASN A 26 -14.44 -6.75 -1.95
CA ASN A 26 -14.80 -7.28 -0.63
C ASN A 26 -14.86 -6.20 0.46
N PHE A 27 -14.38 -4.97 0.19
CA PHE A 27 -14.44 -3.88 1.14
C PHE A 27 -15.78 -3.14 1.09
N ASP A 28 -16.50 -3.22 2.22
CA ASP A 28 -17.69 -2.43 2.54
C ASP A 28 -17.36 -1.28 3.51
N SER A 29 -18.35 -0.45 3.86
CA SER A 29 -18.18 0.72 4.74
C SER A 29 -17.70 0.39 6.16
N SER A 30 -17.63 -0.89 6.56
CA SER A 30 -17.16 -1.30 7.89
C SER A 30 -15.69 -1.76 7.91
N ASN A 31 -15.08 -2.01 6.75
CA ASN A 31 -13.82 -2.77 6.66
C ASN A 31 -12.69 -2.07 5.90
N PHE A 32 -12.74 -0.74 5.73
CA PHE A 32 -11.63 0.06 5.18
C PHE A 32 -11.44 1.40 5.92
N THR A 33 -10.27 2.02 5.70
CA THR A 33 -9.92 3.38 6.16
C THR A 33 -9.92 4.37 4.99
N ASP A 34 -10.31 5.63 5.25
CA ASP A 34 -10.56 6.74 4.30
C ASP A 34 -11.89 6.62 3.55
N VAL A 35 -11.91 6.77 2.21
CA VAL A 35 -13.15 6.94 1.45
C VAL A 35 -13.16 6.08 0.18
N LYS A 36 -14.29 5.40 -0.01
CA LYS A 36 -14.75 4.77 -1.26
C LYS A 36 -15.92 5.61 -1.78
N GLN A 37 -15.69 6.38 -2.85
CA GLN A 37 -16.64 7.33 -3.43
C GLN A 37 -17.40 6.79 -4.64
N ASP A 38 -16.89 5.71 -5.25
CA ASP A 38 -17.46 5.07 -6.43
C ASP A 38 -17.27 3.56 -6.36
N VAL A 39 -17.93 2.84 -7.26
CA VAL A 39 -17.66 1.44 -7.55
C VAL A 39 -16.17 1.29 -7.89
N ILE A 40 -15.55 0.23 -7.37
CA ILE A 40 -14.14 -0.04 -7.64
C ILE A 40 -14.05 -0.62 -9.05
N ALA A 41 -13.19 -0.06 -9.89
CA ALA A 41 -13.00 -0.58 -11.24
C ALA A 41 -12.03 -1.77 -11.25
N ALA A 42 -12.40 -2.81 -10.49
CA ALA A 42 -11.63 -4.04 -10.37
C ALA A 42 -11.64 -4.85 -11.68
N ALA A 43 -10.60 -5.67 -11.85
CA ALA A 43 -10.53 -6.61 -12.95
C ALA A 43 -11.74 -7.56 -12.93
N SER A 44 -12.35 -7.82 -14.09
CA SER A 44 -13.50 -8.71 -14.20
C SER A 44 -13.16 -10.20 -14.10
N VAL A 45 -11.88 -10.56 -14.27
CA VAL A 45 -11.38 -11.93 -14.23
C VAL A 45 -10.54 -12.12 -12.97
N ASN A 46 -10.89 -13.11 -12.15
CA ASN A 46 -10.01 -13.57 -11.07
C ASN A 46 -9.01 -14.59 -11.62
N SER A 47 -7.75 -14.16 -11.78
CA SER A 47 -6.66 -15.01 -12.27
C SER A 47 -6.01 -15.88 -11.18
N GLY A 48 -6.48 -15.78 -9.94
CA GLY A 48 -5.83 -16.38 -8.76
C GLY A 48 -4.64 -15.59 -8.22
N PHE A 49 -4.34 -14.41 -8.77
CA PHE A 49 -3.14 -13.66 -8.39
C PHE A 49 -3.14 -13.23 -6.92
N PHE A 50 -4.29 -12.83 -6.36
CA PHE A 50 -4.41 -12.55 -4.94
C PHE A 50 -4.02 -13.77 -4.09
N THR A 51 -4.59 -14.93 -4.40
CA THR A 51 -4.29 -16.19 -3.71
C THR A 51 -2.81 -16.52 -3.79
N THR A 52 -2.19 -16.37 -4.96
CA THR A 52 -0.74 -16.57 -5.11
C THR A 52 0.08 -15.66 -4.21
N LEU A 53 -0.29 -14.37 -4.07
CA LEU A 53 0.39 -13.43 -3.18
C LEU A 53 0.22 -13.82 -1.70
N VAL A 54 -0.97 -14.27 -1.32
CA VAL A 54 -1.25 -14.76 0.03
C VAL A 54 -0.42 -16.00 0.36
N GLU A 55 -0.35 -16.96 -0.57
CA GLU A 55 0.39 -18.23 -0.42
C GLU A 55 1.90 -18.03 -0.42
N ALA A 56 2.42 -17.10 -1.23
CA ALA A 56 3.85 -16.75 -1.23
C ALA A 56 4.29 -16.15 0.12
N GLY A 57 3.42 -15.34 0.73
CA GLY A 57 3.57 -14.86 2.11
C GLY A 57 4.67 -13.82 2.34
N ASP A 58 5.49 -13.50 1.33
CA ASP A 58 6.57 -12.52 1.37
C ASP A 58 6.07 -11.09 1.10
N VAL A 59 5.06 -10.92 0.24
CA VAL A 59 4.40 -9.65 -0.04
C VAL A 59 3.55 -9.18 1.15
N LYS A 60 3.71 -7.93 1.57
CA LYS A 60 3.01 -7.34 2.73
C LYS A 60 1.93 -6.33 2.35
N ALA A 61 2.04 -5.74 1.17
CA ALA A 61 1.03 -4.81 0.67
C ALA A 61 0.98 -4.80 -0.86
N VAL A 62 -0.20 -4.52 -1.36
CA VAL A 62 -0.52 -4.30 -2.76
C VAL A 62 -1.00 -2.87 -2.91
N PHE A 63 -0.39 -2.13 -3.82
CA PHE A 63 -0.76 -0.77 -4.15
C PHE A 63 -1.28 -0.71 -5.58
N VAL A 64 -2.49 -0.16 -5.72
CA VAL A 64 -3.13 0.01 -7.02
C VAL A 64 -3.61 1.44 -7.25
N GLY A 65 -3.79 1.76 -8.52
CA GLY A 65 -4.32 3.03 -8.98
C GLY A 65 -5.67 2.82 -9.67
N HIS A 66 -5.80 3.38 -10.87
CA HIS A 66 -6.99 3.34 -11.73
C HIS A 66 -8.18 4.14 -11.19
N ASP A 67 -8.58 3.91 -9.94
CA ASP A 67 -9.67 4.66 -9.32
C ASP A 67 -9.15 6.00 -8.82
N HIS A 68 -9.76 7.07 -9.33
CA HIS A 68 -9.25 8.40 -9.11
C HIS A 68 -9.89 9.14 -7.93
N ILE A 69 -11.02 8.64 -7.45
CA ILE A 69 -11.76 9.22 -6.32
C ILE A 69 -11.92 8.25 -5.14
N ASN A 70 -11.57 6.97 -5.34
CA ASN A 70 -11.42 5.98 -4.27
C ASN A 70 -9.99 6.05 -3.73
N GLY A 71 -9.85 6.15 -2.41
CA GLY A 71 -8.57 6.39 -1.76
C GLY A 71 -8.39 5.59 -0.49
N PHE A 72 -8.84 4.34 -0.45
CA PHE A 72 -8.89 3.60 0.81
C PHE A 72 -7.69 2.68 1.06
N PHE A 73 -7.64 2.22 2.30
CA PHE A 73 -6.74 1.18 2.79
C PHE A 73 -7.58 0.11 3.49
N GLY A 74 -7.35 -1.16 3.17
CA GLY A 74 -8.03 -2.26 3.84
C GLY A 74 -7.14 -3.49 3.92
N LYS A 75 -7.37 -4.34 4.92
CA LYS A 75 -6.66 -5.61 5.06
C LYS A 75 -7.58 -6.74 4.65
N CYS A 76 -7.17 -7.53 3.66
CA CYS A 76 -7.87 -8.74 3.25
C CYS A 76 -6.97 -9.93 3.56
N THR A 77 -7.43 -10.86 4.40
CA THR A 77 -6.62 -11.96 4.94
C THR A 77 -5.37 -11.42 5.65
N ASN A 78 -4.17 -11.65 5.09
CA ASN A 78 -2.87 -11.20 5.60
C ASN A 78 -2.24 -10.10 4.73
N LEU A 79 -2.91 -9.65 3.66
CA LEU A 79 -2.41 -8.63 2.73
C LEU A 79 -3.10 -7.28 2.94
N ASN A 80 -2.29 -6.22 2.92
CA ASN A 80 -2.80 -4.85 2.90
C ASN A 80 -3.09 -4.43 1.46
N LEU A 81 -4.34 -4.08 1.15
CA LEU A 81 -4.80 -3.62 -0.15
C LEU A 81 -5.00 -2.10 -0.11
N CYS A 82 -4.28 -1.37 -0.97
CA CYS A 82 -4.17 0.08 -0.91
C CYS A 82 -4.51 0.71 -2.25
N LEU A 83 -5.56 1.53 -2.29
CA LEU A 83 -5.78 2.46 -3.39
C LEU A 83 -5.02 3.77 -3.15
N ALA A 84 -4.30 4.23 -4.16
CA ALA A 84 -3.47 5.44 -4.08
C ALA A 84 -4.32 6.73 -4.01
N GLY A 85 -5.50 6.74 -4.62
CA GLY A 85 -6.30 7.95 -4.82
C GLY A 85 -5.84 8.79 -6.01
N GLY A 86 -6.59 9.85 -6.31
CA GLY A 86 -6.34 10.72 -7.46
C GLY A 86 -5.24 11.76 -7.23
N PHE A 87 -4.31 11.81 -8.19
CA PHE A 87 -3.25 12.82 -8.29
C PHE A 87 -3.43 13.78 -9.50
N GLY A 88 -4.35 13.46 -10.43
CA GLY A 88 -4.49 14.18 -11.71
C GLY A 88 -5.01 15.62 -11.56
N TYR A 89 -4.47 16.54 -12.39
CA TYR A 89 -4.80 17.97 -12.39
C TYR A 89 -5.91 18.35 -13.39
N HIS A 90 -6.15 17.55 -14.43
CA HIS A 90 -6.93 17.94 -15.61
C HIS A 90 -8.23 17.14 -15.80
N ALA A 91 -8.18 15.86 -15.46
CA ALA A 91 -9.31 14.96 -15.38
C ALA A 91 -9.14 14.17 -14.08
N SER A 92 -10.13 13.37 -13.69
CA SER A 92 -9.92 12.34 -12.66
C SER A 92 -9.86 12.86 -11.21
N GLY A 93 -10.68 13.85 -10.88
CA GLY A 93 -10.85 14.34 -9.51
C GLY A 93 -12.31 14.64 -9.21
N LYS A 94 -12.62 14.93 -7.95
CA LYS A 94 -13.94 15.40 -7.52
C LYS A 94 -13.79 16.83 -7.01
N THR A 95 -14.70 17.72 -7.41
CA THR A 95 -14.71 19.10 -6.91
C THR A 95 -14.74 19.12 -5.39
N GLY A 96 -13.84 19.88 -4.76
CA GLY A 96 -13.72 19.95 -3.31
C GLY A 96 -12.98 18.77 -2.65
N TRP A 97 -12.46 17.81 -3.43
CA TRP A 97 -11.65 16.71 -2.93
C TRP A 97 -10.17 16.97 -3.15
N SER A 98 -9.40 17.06 -2.06
CA SER A 98 -7.95 17.25 -2.16
C SER A 98 -7.30 16.08 -2.88
N ARG A 99 -6.52 16.41 -3.91
CA ARG A 99 -5.57 15.50 -4.56
C ARG A 99 -4.59 14.95 -3.52
N ARG A 100 -4.05 13.77 -3.78
CA ARG A 100 -3.18 13.11 -2.79
C ARG A 100 -2.14 12.21 -3.44
N ALA A 101 -1.03 12.05 -2.73
CA ALA A 101 0.00 11.08 -3.05
C ALA A 101 0.16 10.11 -1.88
N ARG A 102 0.34 8.82 -2.16
CA ARG A 102 0.65 7.82 -1.15
C ARG A 102 2.17 7.72 -0.99
N VAL A 103 2.63 7.75 0.25
CA VAL A 103 4.03 7.58 0.62
C VAL A 103 4.20 6.23 1.29
N VAL A 104 5.30 5.55 0.98
CA VAL A 104 5.71 4.32 1.66
C VAL A 104 7.06 4.58 2.31
N GLY A 105 7.14 4.39 3.62
CA GLY A 105 8.36 4.55 4.40
C GLY A 105 8.87 3.19 4.89
N VAL A 106 10.13 2.89 4.58
CA VAL A 106 10.82 1.68 5.05
C VAL A 106 11.90 2.09 6.05
N SER A 107 11.87 1.49 7.24
CA SER A 107 12.92 1.67 8.24
C SER A 107 13.80 0.44 8.31
N LEU A 108 15.11 0.66 8.44
CA LEU A 108 16.10 -0.40 8.67
C LEU A 108 16.54 -0.37 10.12
N GLU A 109 16.88 -1.53 10.67
CA GLU A 109 17.45 -1.63 12.01
C GLU A 109 18.81 -0.92 12.06
N LYS A 110 19.04 -0.09 13.08
CA LYS A 110 20.36 0.52 13.30
C LYS A 110 21.17 -0.35 14.25
N MET A 111 22.27 -0.93 13.77
CA MET A 111 23.15 -1.79 14.56
C MET A 111 24.13 -0.96 15.40
N GLU A 112 24.62 -1.53 16.51
CA GLU A 112 25.57 -0.87 17.43
C GLU A 112 26.86 -0.41 16.74
N ASN A 113 27.30 -1.14 15.71
CA ASN A 113 28.48 -0.80 14.90
C ASN A 113 28.23 0.33 13.89
N GLY A 114 27.08 1.01 13.95
CA GLY A 114 26.69 2.09 13.07
C GLY A 114 26.23 1.66 11.67
N LYS A 115 26.21 0.35 11.37
CA LYS A 115 25.71 -0.18 10.10
C LYS A 115 24.19 -0.36 10.12
N TRP A 116 23.60 -0.38 8.93
CA TRP A 116 22.19 -0.73 8.75
C TRP A 116 22.02 -2.24 8.67
N GLY A 117 21.07 -2.71 9.45
CA GLY A 117 20.58 -4.06 9.46
C GLY A 117 19.44 -4.28 8.47
N PRO A 118 18.75 -5.41 8.60
CA PRO A 118 17.57 -5.73 7.80
C PRO A 118 16.40 -4.76 8.06
N VAL A 119 15.33 -4.91 7.27
CA VAL A 119 14.09 -4.13 7.42
C VAL A 119 13.52 -4.32 8.82
N ASN A 120 13.22 -3.21 9.47
CA ASN A 120 12.63 -3.14 10.81
C ASN A 120 11.12 -2.85 10.75
N SER A 121 10.69 -1.94 9.86
CA SER A 121 9.27 -1.69 9.63
C SER A 121 8.98 -1.12 8.23
N ILE A 122 7.75 -1.34 7.77
CA ILE A 122 7.18 -0.73 6.56
C ILE A 122 5.90 -0.01 6.96
N THR A 123 5.81 1.26 6.60
CA THR A 123 4.67 2.14 6.90
C THR A 123 4.18 2.82 5.63
N THR A 124 2.92 3.27 5.62
CA THR A 124 2.38 4.09 4.53
C THR A 124 1.45 5.16 5.08
N TRP A 125 1.36 6.28 4.39
CA TRP A 125 0.41 7.36 4.66
C TRP A 125 0.10 8.09 3.36
N LYS A 126 -0.84 9.02 3.38
CA LYS A 126 -1.10 9.92 2.25
C LYS A 126 -0.69 11.34 2.59
N ARG A 127 -0.28 12.09 1.56
CA ARG A 127 -0.03 13.53 1.60
C ARG A 127 -1.09 14.21 0.73
N LEU A 128 -1.87 15.10 1.32
CA LEU A 128 -2.83 15.92 0.58
C LEU A 128 -2.12 17.04 -0.16
N GLU A 129 -2.64 17.44 -1.31
CA GLU A 129 -2.25 18.67 -1.99
C GLU A 129 -2.97 19.87 -1.36
N ASP A 130 -2.53 20.23 -0.17
CA ASP A 130 -2.85 21.49 0.50
C ASP A 130 -1.56 22.26 0.80
N GLN A 131 -1.69 23.44 1.41
CA GLN A 131 -0.53 24.30 1.72
C GLN A 131 0.52 23.64 2.63
N ASN A 132 0.11 22.65 3.43
CA ASN A 132 0.96 22.01 4.44
C ASN A 132 1.41 20.60 4.04
N LEU A 133 0.98 20.12 2.88
CA LEU A 133 1.10 18.72 2.48
C LEU A 133 0.62 17.78 3.60
N THR A 134 -0.58 18.02 4.12
CA THR A 134 -1.11 17.35 5.31
C THR A 134 -0.98 15.83 5.19
N GLY A 135 -0.38 15.21 6.20
CA GLY A 135 -0.24 13.76 6.30
C GLY A 135 -1.49 13.15 6.92
N ILE A 136 -2.08 12.15 6.26
CA ILE A 136 -3.29 11.46 6.74
C ILE A 136 -3.13 9.93 6.62
N ASP A 137 -3.96 9.20 7.37
CA ASP A 137 -4.12 7.74 7.28
C ASP A 137 -2.80 6.96 7.34
N ALA A 138 -1.98 7.27 8.35
CA ALA A 138 -0.76 6.51 8.62
C ALA A 138 -1.11 5.07 9.04
N GLN A 139 -0.45 4.10 8.43
CA GLN A 139 -0.66 2.66 8.62
C GLN A 139 0.69 1.95 8.72
N VAL A 140 0.75 0.91 9.56
CA VAL A 140 1.89 -0.01 9.62
C VAL A 140 1.55 -1.23 8.76
N LEU A 141 2.31 -1.44 7.68
CA LEU A 141 2.11 -2.57 6.77
C LEU A 141 2.78 -3.83 7.31
N TRP A 142 3.93 -3.67 7.95
CA TRP A 142 4.71 -4.72 8.56
C TRP A 142 5.67 -4.13 9.59
N SER A 143 5.93 -4.85 10.67
CA SER A 143 6.94 -4.52 11.68
C SER A 143 7.52 -5.82 12.21
N ARG A 144 8.82 -5.82 12.51
CA ARG A 144 9.50 -6.99 13.08
C ARG A 144 9.04 -7.32 14.51
N ASN A 145 8.66 -6.30 15.27
CA ASN A 145 8.41 -6.39 16.72
C ASN A 145 6.92 -6.38 17.09
N VAL A 146 6.04 -6.73 16.14
CA VAL A 146 4.58 -6.78 16.33
C VAL A 146 4.06 -8.14 15.91
#